data_AF-A0A2N7XU81-F1
#
_entry.id   AF-A0A2N7XU81-F1
#
_cell.length_a   1.000
_cell.length_b   1.000
_cell.length_c   1.000
_cell.angle_alpha   90.00
_cell.angle_beta   90.00
_cell.angle_gamma   90.00
#
_symmetry.space_group_name_H-M   'P 1'
#
loop_
_entity.id
_entity.type
_entity.pdbx_description
1 polymer ?
#
loop_
_entity_poly.entity_id
_entity_poly.type
_entity_poly.pdbx_seq_one_letter_code
_entity_poly.pdbx_strand_id
1 'polypeptide(L)'
;MAKILIVEARFYDHLNDMLLDGARAAIEEAGHKHETITVPGALEIPAAVALASESGAYDAFVALGVVIRGETYHFEIVAGESARGLM
;
A
#
# COMPACT_ATOMS: atom_id res chain seq x y z
N MET A 1 -14.55 13.20 -9.19
CA MET A 1 -14.52 11.98 -8.36
C MET A 1 -13.17 11.35 -8.61
N ALA A 2 -12.29 11.33 -7.61
CA ALA A 2 -10.96 10.76 -7.78
C ALA A 2 -11.03 9.23 -7.84
N LYS A 3 -10.12 8.61 -8.59
CA LYS A 3 -9.88 7.17 -8.61
C LYS A 3 -8.55 6.88 -7.90
N ILE A 4 -8.61 6.25 -6.74
CA ILE A 4 -7.47 5.93 -5.89
C ILE A 4 -7.08 4.47 -6.10
N LEU A 5 -5.79 4.19 -6.24
CA LEU A 5 -5.27 2.82 -6.17
C LEU A 5 -4.73 2.54 -4.77
N ILE A 6 -5.28 1.51 -4.12
CA ILE A 6 -4.71 0.94 -2.90
C ILE A 6 -3.78 -0.20 -3.31
N VAL A 7 -2.51 -0.14 -2.90
CA VAL A 7 -1.53 -1.21 -3.07
C VAL A 7 -1.26 -1.81 -1.70
N GLU A 8 -1.70 -3.03 -1.46
CA GLU A 8 -1.47 -3.72 -0.19
C GLU A 8 -0.46 -4.86 -0.29
N ALA A 9 0.41 -4.97 0.71
CA ALA A 9 1.32 -6.09 0.90
C ALA A 9 0.82 -7.00 2.02
N ARG A 10 0.37 -8.22 1.68
CA ARG A 10 -0.21 -9.17 2.64
C ARG A 10 0.83 -10.10 3.25
N PHE A 11 1.43 -9.65 4.35
CA PHE A 11 2.25 -10.52 5.21
C PHE A 11 1.52 -10.91 6.51
N TYR A 12 0.60 -10.06 6.98
CA TYR A 12 -0.21 -10.28 8.18
C TYR A 12 -1.69 -10.05 7.86
N ASP A 13 -2.38 -11.07 7.35
CA ASP A 13 -3.75 -10.96 6.81
C ASP A 13 -4.70 -10.14 7.71
N HIS A 14 -4.77 -10.48 9.00
CA HIS A 14 -5.67 -9.78 9.93
C HIS A 14 -5.38 -8.28 10.05
N LEU A 15 -4.09 -7.88 10.10
CA LEU A 15 -3.71 -6.48 10.20
C LEU A 15 -3.92 -5.74 8.87
N ASN A 16 -3.66 -6.43 7.76
CA ASN A 16 -3.94 -5.92 6.42
C ASN A 16 -5.43 -5.69 6.19
N ASP A 17 -6.30 -6.61 6.64
CA ASP A 17 -7.76 -6.45 6.56
C ASP A 17 -8.20 -5.16 7.27
N MET A 18 -7.71 -4.92 8.49
CA MET A 18 -8.03 -3.70 9.25
C MET A 18 -7.56 -2.42 8.57
N LEU A 19 -6.35 -2.42 8.00
CA LEU A 19 -5.82 -1.28 7.25
C LEU A 19 -6.63 -1.01 5.99
N LEU A 20 -6.98 -2.07 5.26
CA LEU A 20 -7.72 -1.99 4.02
C LEU A 20 -9.15 -1.50 4.25
N ASP A 21 -9.82 -2.02 5.27
CA ASP A 21 -11.16 -1.57 5.67
C ASP A 21 -11.18 -0.08 6.03
N GLY A 22 -10.21 0.38 6.82
CA GLY A 22 -10.09 1.79 7.19
C GLY A 22 -9.82 2.69 5.97
N ALA A 23 -8.93 2.28 5.07
CA ALA A 23 -8.61 3.04 3.87
C ALA A 23 -9.82 3.14 2.92
N ARG A 24 -10.52 2.03 2.68
CA ARG A 24 -11.73 2.00 1.84
C ARG A 24 -12.83 2.86 2.41
N ALA A 25 -13.11 2.73 3.71
CA ALA A 25 -14.13 3.53 4.39
C ALA A 25 -13.85 5.03 4.24
N ALA A 26 -12.60 5.48 4.48
CA ALA A 26 -12.24 6.88 4.35
C ALA A 26 -12.38 7.41 2.90
N ILE A 27 -11.99 6.60 1.90
CA ILE A 27 -12.11 6.97 0.48
C ILE A 27 -13.59 7.06 0.07
N GLU A 28 -14.41 6.10 0.50
CA GLU A 28 -15.84 6.07 0.19
C GLU A 28 -16.61 7.20 0.89
N GLU A 29 -16.29 7.50 2.16
CA GLU A 29 -16.86 8.62 2.91
C GLU A 29 -16.55 9.98 2.24
N ALA A 30 -15.36 10.13 1.64
CA ALA A 30 -14.99 11.30 0.85
C ALA A 30 -15.64 11.34 -0.55
N GLY A 31 -16.43 10.33 -0.92
CA GLY A 31 -17.12 10.26 -2.22
C GLY A 31 -16.20 9.99 -3.40
N HIS A 32 -15.17 9.16 -3.21
CA HIS A 32 -14.21 8.77 -4.24
C HIS A 32 -14.27 7.27 -4.56
N LYS A 33 -13.62 6.84 -5.65
CA LYS A 33 -13.53 5.42 -6.02
C LYS A 33 -12.18 4.86 -5.60
N HIS A 34 -12.15 3.59 -5.22
CA HIS A 34 -10.90 2.85 -5.04
C HIS A 34 -10.86 1.58 -5.89
N GLU A 35 -9.65 1.17 -6.23
CA GLU A 35 -9.32 -0.20 -6.64
C GLU A 35 -8.21 -0.70 -5.73
N THR A 36 -8.09 -2.02 -5.58
CA THR A 36 -7.07 -2.64 -4.74
C THR A 36 -6.27 -3.62 -5.56
N ILE A 37 -4.95 -3.56 -5.44
CA ILE A 37 -4.04 -4.62 -5.88
C ILE A 37 -3.26 -5.15 -4.68
N THR A 38 -3.01 -6.45 -4.70
CA THR A 38 -2.25 -7.14 -3.66
C THR A 38 -0.90 -7.54 -4.20
N VAL A 39 0.16 -7.24 -3.46
CA VAL A 39 1.55 -7.64 -3.74
C VAL A 39 2.08 -8.58 -2.64
N PRO A 40 3.12 -9.38 -2.91
CA PRO A 40 3.63 -10.36 -1.95
C PRO A 40 4.17 -9.75 -0.64
N GLY A 41 4.80 -8.58 -0.69
CA GLY A 41 5.47 -7.97 0.45
C GLY A 41 5.64 -6.46 0.31
N ALA A 42 6.06 -5.81 1.39
CA ALA A 42 6.16 -4.35 1.44
C ALA A 42 7.17 -3.80 0.44
N LEU A 43 8.23 -4.56 0.14
CA LEU A 43 9.26 -4.20 -0.84
C LEU A 43 8.73 -4.10 -2.27
N GLU A 44 7.62 -4.78 -2.57
CA GLU A 44 7.01 -4.72 -3.89
C GLU A 44 6.06 -3.52 -4.06
N ILE A 45 5.63 -2.86 -2.96
CA ILE A 45 4.71 -1.72 -3.01
C ILE A 45 5.24 -0.58 -3.88
N PRO A 46 6.50 -0.09 -3.71
CA PRO A 46 7.00 1.03 -4.50
C PRO A 46 6.98 0.75 -6.00
N ALA A 47 7.40 -0.45 -6.41
CA ALA A 47 7.42 -0.84 -7.82
C ALA A 47 6.01 -0.92 -8.41
N ALA A 48 5.05 -1.47 -7.65
CA ALA A 48 3.65 -1.53 -8.07
C ALA A 48 3.03 -0.13 -8.20
N VAL A 49 3.33 0.79 -7.26
CA VAL A 49 2.89 2.20 -7.35
C VAL A 49 3.51 2.89 -8.55
N ALA A 50 4.83 2.73 -8.79
CA ALA A 50 5.52 3.32 -9.93
C ALA A 50 4.89 2.88 -11.27
N LEU A 51 4.73 1.56 -11.48
CA LEU A 51 4.10 1.01 -12.68
C LEU A 51 2.65 1.49 -12.84
N ALA A 52 1.88 1.56 -11.76
CA ALA A 52 0.51 2.06 -11.82
C ALA A 52 0.45 3.57 -12.13
N SER A 53 1.41 4.36 -11.64
CA SER A 53 1.48 5.81 -11.90
C SER A 53 1.76 6.13 -13.37
N GLU A 54 2.56 5.30 -14.05
CA GLU A 54 2.82 5.44 -15.49
C GLU A 54 1.57 5.22 -16.35
N SER A 55 0.57 4.49 -15.85
CA SER A 55 -0.67 4.24 -16.58
C SER A 55 -1.56 5.47 -16.75
N GLY A 56 -1.41 6.48 -15.87
CA GLY A 56 -2.31 7.64 -15.80
C GLY A 56 -3.75 7.30 -15.41
N ALA A 57 -4.03 6.06 -14.95
CA ALA A 57 -5.39 5.60 -14.66
C ALA A 57 -5.90 6.02 -13.26
N TYR A 58 -5.04 6.55 -12.39
CA TYR A 58 -5.35 6.86 -11.00
C TYR A 58 -4.89 8.27 -10.64
N ASP A 59 -5.67 8.94 -9.80
CA ASP A 59 -5.40 10.30 -9.32
C ASP A 59 -4.53 10.31 -8.05
N ALA A 60 -4.54 9.22 -7.29
CA ALA A 60 -3.76 9.06 -6.06
C ALA A 60 -3.50 7.59 -5.72
N PHE A 61 -2.56 7.36 -4.81
CA PHE A 61 -2.11 6.04 -4.38
C PHE A 61 -2.14 5.95 -2.86
N VAL A 62 -2.51 4.78 -2.33
CA VAL A 62 -2.43 4.45 -0.90
C VAL A 62 -1.60 3.18 -0.77
N ALA A 63 -0.46 3.29 -0.11
CA ALA A 63 0.44 2.18 0.17
C ALA A 63 0.13 1.58 1.54
N LEU A 64 -0.28 0.30 1.59
CA LEU A 64 -0.58 -0.41 2.84
C LEU A 64 0.35 -1.60 3.02
N GLY A 65 1.09 -1.62 4.12
CA GLY A 65 1.95 -2.75 4.48
C GLY A 65 2.25 -2.75 5.97
N VAL A 66 2.41 -3.93 6.53
CA VAL A 66 2.71 -4.11 7.95
C VAL A 66 4.09 -4.72 8.10
N VAL A 67 5.00 -3.95 8.71
CA VAL A 67 6.37 -4.39 9.00
C VAL A 67 6.57 -4.34 10.51
N ILE A 68 6.72 -5.52 11.12
CA ILE A 68 6.91 -5.66 12.57
C ILE A 68 8.40 -5.85 12.85
N ARG A 69 8.93 -5.10 13.81
CA ARG A 69 10.32 -5.22 14.25
C ARG A 69 10.59 -6.63 14.78
N GLY A 70 11.53 -7.33 14.14
CA GLY A 70 12.06 -8.60 14.60
C GLY A 70 13.45 -8.46 15.23
N GLU A 71 14.12 -9.60 15.42
CA GLU A 71 15.46 -9.66 16.04
C GLU A 71 16.61 -9.40 15.05
N THR A 72 16.33 -9.38 13.74
CA THR A 72 17.34 -9.22 12.69
C THR A 72 17.18 -7.89 11.97
N TYR A 73 18.24 -7.48 11.26
CA TYR A 73 18.27 -6.28 10.42
C TYR A 73 17.24 -6.28 9.27
N HIS A 74 16.57 -7.41 9.01
CA HIS A 74 15.57 -7.55 7.96
C HIS A 74 14.46 -6.49 8.06
N PHE A 75 13.97 -6.19 9.27
CA PHE A 75 12.89 -5.21 9.43
C PHE A 75 13.32 -3.79 9.01
N GLU A 76 14.58 -3.41 9.30
CA GLU A 76 15.11 -2.09 8.97
C GLU A 76 15.22 -1.90 7.47
N ILE A 77 15.68 -2.94 6.77
CA ILE A 77 15.69 -2.97 5.30
C ILE A 77 14.27 -2.84 4.77
N VAL A 78 13.36 -3.73 5.17
CA VAL A 78 12.01 -3.75 4.59
C VAL A 78 11.28 -2.43 4.86
N ALA A 79 11.29 -1.92 6.09
CA ALA A 79 10.60 -0.67 6.41
C ALA A 79 11.26 0.54 5.73
N GLY A 80 12.60 0.66 5.80
CA GLY A 80 13.33 1.80 5.28
C GLY A 80 13.33 1.87 3.75
N GLU A 81 13.58 0.75 3.08
CA GLU A 81 13.63 0.68 1.62
C GLU A 81 12.26 0.85 0.99
N SER A 82 11.21 0.28 1.59
CA SER A 82 9.84 0.46 1.10
C SER A 82 9.39 1.92 1.22
N ALA A 83 9.68 2.57 2.36
CA ALA A 83 9.35 3.99 2.55
C ALA A 83 10.16 4.89 1.62
N ARG A 84 11.46 4.62 1.44
CA ARG A 84 12.32 5.36 0.53
C ARG A 84 11.86 5.23 -0.92
N GLY A 85 11.39 4.07 -1.33
CA GLY A 85 10.91 3.85 -2.70
C GLY A 85 9.61 4.61 -3.03
N LEU A 86 8.86 5.06 -2.03
CA LEU A 86 7.62 5.83 -2.21
C LEU A 86 7.83 7.36 -2.24
N MET A 87 8.99 7.84 -1.79
CA MET A 87 9.35 9.27 -1.72
C MET A 87 10.04 9.73 -3.00
#